data_AF-A0A442X7C6-F1
#
_entry.id   AF-A0A442X7C6-F1
#
_cell.length_a   1.000
_cell.length_b   1.000
_cell.length_c   1.000
_cell.angle_alpha   90.00
_cell.angle_beta   90.00
_cell.angle_gamma   90.00
#
_symmetry.space_group_name_H-M   'P 1'
#
loop_
_entity.id
_entity.type
_entity.pdbx_description
1 polymer ?
#
loop_
_entity_poly.entity_id
_entity_poly.type
_entity_poly.pdbx_seq_one_letter_code
_entity_poly.pdbx_strand_id
1 'polypeptide(L)'
;MPFLIAILGVLGAAAFWWYRMKAMNEAARDVADVIGRVQGSVRRKKLRKQAALSPLTAIDDPVVAAATLITSIVSEDGPILPQREAVIRAVISEIADKKKTDEAVIYAKWAAAQVDDATVVIDKLAPFLRERLDVAERNDLLQMVNRAAQGGEKRIEISDQRILRLRQKLGFEVN
;
A
#
# COMPACT_ATOMS: atom_id res chain seq x y z
N MET A 1 -9.90 -61.58 -14.75
CA MET A 1 -10.48 -61.07 -13.48
C MET A 1 -9.82 -59.77 -12.97
N PRO A 2 -9.68 -58.68 -13.77
CA PRO A 2 -9.21 -57.37 -13.25
C PRO A 2 -10.36 -56.43 -12.80
N PHE A 3 -11.60 -56.67 -13.24
CA PHE A 3 -12.75 -55.80 -12.96
C PHE A 3 -13.16 -55.78 -11.48
N LEU A 4 -12.99 -56.89 -10.76
CA LEU A 4 -13.32 -56.97 -9.34
C LEU A 4 -12.38 -56.14 -8.46
N ILE A 5 -11.10 -56.02 -8.84
CA ILE A 5 -10.10 -55.22 -8.12
C ILE A 5 -10.33 -53.72 -8.39
N ALA A 6 -10.69 -53.35 -9.62
CA ALA A 6 -11.04 -51.98 -9.97
C ALA A 6 -12.27 -51.47 -9.20
N ILE A 7 -13.30 -52.31 -9.05
CA ILE A 7 -14.52 -51.96 -8.30
C ILE A 7 -14.22 -51.84 -6.80
N LEU A 8 -13.42 -52.74 -6.23
CA LEU A 8 -12.96 -52.65 -4.83
C LEU A 8 -12.09 -51.40 -4.59
N GLY A 9 -11.26 -51.01 -5.54
CA GLY A 9 -10.46 -49.78 -5.47
C GLY A 9 -11.33 -48.51 -5.46
N VAL A 10 -12.35 -48.44 -6.31
CA VAL A 10 -13.29 -47.31 -6.37
C VAL A 10 -14.15 -47.24 -5.10
N LEU A 11 -14.64 -48.37 -4.61
CA LEU A 11 -15.40 -48.44 -3.36
C LEU A 11 -14.54 -48.09 -2.14
N GLY A 12 -13.28 -48.53 -2.11
CA GLY A 12 -12.31 -48.16 -1.07
C GLY A 12 -11.98 -46.66 -1.06
N ALA A 13 -11.77 -46.05 -2.23
CA ALA A 13 -11.52 -44.62 -2.35
C ALA A 13 -12.74 -43.77 -1.93
N ALA A 14 -13.95 -44.19 -2.30
CA ALA A 14 -15.18 -43.53 -1.89
C ALA A 14 -15.42 -43.63 -0.37
N ALA A 15 -15.19 -44.81 0.23
CA ALA A 15 -15.31 -45.01 1.67
C ALA A 15 -14.26 -44.20 2.45
N PHE A 16 -13.02 -44.13 1.93
CA PHE A 16 -11.95 -43.34 2.53
C PHE A 16 -12.28 -41.83 2.51
N TRP A 17 -12.79 -41.31 1.40
CA TRP A 17 -13.23 -39.91 1.29
C TRP A 17 -14.43 -39.61 2.18
N TRP A 18 -15.39 -40.52 2.29
CA TRP A 18 -16.53 -40.37 3.19
C TRP A 18 -16.08 -40.35 4.65
N TYR A 19 -15.18 -41.25 5.06
CA TYR A 19 -14.65 -41.25 6.42
C TYR A 19 -13.84 -39.98 6.73
N ARG A 20 -13.06 -39.48 5.75
CA ARG A 20 -12.30 -38.23 5.87
C ARG A 20 -13.18 -36.99 6.00
N MET A 21 -14.31 -36.94 5.30
CA MET A 21 -15.32 -35.87 5.39
C MET A 21 -16.10 -35.95 6.70
N LYS A 22 -16.42 -37.17 7.17
CA LYS A 22 -17.13 -37.37 8.45
C LYS A 22 -16.29 -36.96 9.65
N ALA A 23 -14.96 -37.20 9.61
CA ALA A 23 -14.02 -36.72 10.63
C ALA A 23 -13.87 -35.17 10.66
N MET A 24 -14.28 -34.47 9.61
CA MET A 24 -14.34 -33.00 9.57
C MET A 24 -15.69 -32.43 10.01
N ASN A 25 -16.74 -33.26 10.11
CA ASN A 25 -18.08 -32.81 10.51
C ASN A 25 -18.27 -32.71 12.02
N GLU A 26 -17.41 -33.29 12.85
CA GLU A 26 -17.43 -33.08 14.30
C GLU A 26 -16.82 -31.71 14.70
N ALA A 27 -16.02 -31.08 13.83
CA ALA A 27 -15.51 -29.71 14.03
C ALA A 27 -16.39 -28.62 13.37
N ALA A 28 -17.47 -29.01 12.69
CA ALA A 28 -18.30 -28.10 11.90
C ALA A 28 -19.55 -27.58 12.64
N ARG A 29 -19.81 -28.03 13.87
CA ARG A 29 -20.99 -27.58 14.65
C ARG A 29 -20.78 -26.35 15.53
N ASP A 30 -19.53 -25.91 15.74
CA ASP A 30 -19.24 -24.66 16.46
C ASP A 30 -18.90 -23.47 15.55
N VAL A 31 -18.87 -23.67 14.23
CA VAL A 31 -18.44 -22.64 13.26
C VAL A 31 -19.62 -21.95 12.56
N ALA A 32 -20.85 -22.37 12.84
CA ALA A 32 -22.04 -21.85 12.17
C ALA A 32 -22.50 -20.47 12.70
N ASP A 33 -22.20 -20.09 13.95
CA ASP A 33 -22.78 -18.90 14.59
C ASP A 33 -21.84 -17.70 14.79
N VAL A 34 -20.60 -17.73 14.30
CA VAL A 34 -19.65 -16.59 14.46
C VAL A 34 -19.25 -15.90 13.14
N ILE A 35 -19.55 -16.48 11.97
CA ILE A 35 -18.99 -16.00 10.68
C ILE A 35 -19.91 -15.03 9.90
N GLY A 36 -21.07 -14.63 10.42
CA GLY A 36 -21.98 -13.74 9.69
C GLY A 36 -21.56 -12.25 9.65
N ARG A 37 -20.87 -11.73 10.68
CA ARG A 37 -20.71 -10.26 10.86
C ARG A 37 -19.31 -9.68 10.62
N VAL A 38 -18.26 -10.50 10.56
CA VAL A 38 -16.87 -10.01 10.38
C VAL A 38 -16.41 -10.04 8.91
N GLN A 39 -16.96 -10.93 8.09
CA GLN A 39 -16.53 -11.08 6.69
C GLN A 39 -16.83 -9.83 5.84
N GLY A 40 -17.95 -9.13 6.12
CA GLY A 40 -18.35 -7.94 5.37
C GLY A 40 -17.46 -6.71 5.61
N SER A 41 -16.92 -6.53 6.82
CA SER A 41 -16.01 -5.43 7.14
C SER A 41 -14.60 -5.70 6.61
N VAL A 42 -14.13 -6.96 6.70
CA VAL A 42 -12.84 -7.38 6.14
C VAL A 42 -12.87 -7.32 4.61
N ARG A 43 -13.95 -7.79 3.96
CA ARG A 43 -14.10 -7.71 2.50
C ARG A 43 -14.19 -6.27 2.01
N ARG A 44 -14.97 -5.39 2.67
CA ARG A 44 -15.00 -3.95 2.33
C ARG A 44 -13.65 -3.28 2.52
N LYS A 45 -12.92 -3.58 3.61
CA LYS A 45 -11.56 -3.07 3.82
C LYS A 45 -10.60 -3.55 2.73
N LYS A 46 -10.67 -4.83 2.33
CA LYS A 46 -9.84 -5.38 1.25
C LYS A 46 -10.14 -4.73 -0.11
N LEU A 47 -11.42 -4.54 -0.44
CA LEU A 47 -11.84 -3.87 -1.67
C LEU A 47 -11.44 -2.40 -1.69
N ARG A 48 -11.60 -1.67 -0.57
CA ARG A 48 -11.10 -0.29 -0.44
C ARG A 48 -9.58 -0.22 -0.59
N LYS A 49 -8.83 -1.14 0.03
CA LYS A 49 -7.38 -1.24 -0.15
C LYS A 49 -6.99 -1.51 -1.61
N GLN A 50 -7.71 -2.39 -2.31
CA GLN A 50 -7.47 -2.65 -3.73
C GLN A 50 -7.79 -1.45 -4.62
N ALA A 51 -8.88 -0.73 -4.34
CA ALA A 51 -9.24 0.50 -5.04
C ALA A 51 -8.20 1.61 -4.80
N ALA A 52 -7.74 1.78 -3.56
CA ALA A 52 -6.70 2.73 -3.18
C ALA A 52 -5.33 2.43 -3.83
N LEU A 53 -5.05 1.16 -4.16
CA LEU A 53 -3.85 0.78 -4.89
C LEU A 53 -3.93 1.13 -6.38
N SER A 54 -5.13 1.27 -6.96
CA SER A 54 -5.29 1.50 -8.41
C SER A 54 -4.61 2.79 -8.90
N PRO A 55 -4.74 3.95 -8.22
CA PRO A 55 -3.95 5.14 -8.54
C PRO A 55 -2.45 4.87 -8.42
N LEU A 56 -2.01 4.30 -7.29
CA LEU A 56 -0.58 4.09 -7.03
C LEU A 56 0.08 3.13 -8.04
N THR A 57 -0.66 2.15 -8.55
CA THR A 57 -0.16 1.21 -9.57
C THR A 57 -0.06 1.81 -10.96
N ALA A 58 -0.78 2.91 -11.23
CA ALA A 58 -0.71 3.59 -12.52
C ALA A 58 0.49 4.55 -12.62
N ILE A 59 1.19 4.80 -11.51
CA ILE A 59 2.37 5.65 -11.49
C ILE A 59 3.58 4.89 -12.04
N ASP A 60 4.13 5.37 -13.15
CA ASP A 60 5.31 4.83 -13.83
C ASP A 60 6.51 5.79 -13.86
N ASP A 61 6.28 7.04 -13.45
CA ASP A 61 7.24 8.13 -13.43
C ASP A 61 7.76 8.44 -12.01
N PRO A 62 9.09 8.59 -11.82
CA PRO A 62 9.69 8.81 -10.51
C PRO A 62 9.31 10.17 -9.88
N VAL A 63 9.09 11.22 -10.68
CA VAL A 63 8.67 12.53 -10.16
C VAL A 63 7.24 12.45 -9.63
N VAL A 64 6.34 11.81 -10.38
CA VAL A 64 4.94 11.62 -9.94
C VAL A 64 4.88 10.73 -8.70
N ALA A 65 5.71 9.69 -8.63
CA ALA A 65 5.82 8.84 -7.44
C ALA A 65 6.34 9.61 -6.22
N ALA A 66 7.40 10.42 -6.39
CA ALA A 66 7.94 11.28 -5.32
C ALA A 66 6.89 12.29 -4.83
N ALA A 67 6.21 12.98 -5.76
CA ALA A 67 5.15 13.93 -5.42
C ALA A 67 4.01 13.26 -4.65
N THR A 68 3.58 12.08 -5.10
CA THR A 68 2.51 11.31 -4.44
C THR A 68 2.92 10.86 -3.05
N LEU A 69 4.13 10.30 -2.91
CA LEU A 69 4.68 9.88 -1.63
C LEU A 69 4.77 11.04 -0.64
N ILE A 70 5.36 12.17 -1.05
CA ILE A 70 5.48 13.37 -0.21
C ILE A 70 4.10 13.87 0.21
N THR A 71 3.18 14.00 -0.75
CA THR A 71 1.84 14.53 -0.48
C THR A 71 1.08 13.62 0.49
N SER A 72 1.12 12.30 0.32
CA SER A 72 0.45 11.34 1.19
C SER A 72 1.01 11.31 2.62
N ILE A 73 2.33 11.42 2.79
CA ILE A 73 2.95 11.49 4.13
C ILE A 73 2.53 12.78 4.84
N VAL A 74 2.54 13.90 4.10
CA VAL A 74 2.27 15.21 4.67
C VAL A 74 0.78 15.44 4.91
N SER A 75 -0.11 14.72 4.23
CA SER A 75 -1.56 14.78 4.40
C SER A 75 -2.13 13.75 5.38
N GLU A 76 -1.28 12.99 6.08
CA GLU A 76 -1.73 11.89 6.95
C GLU A 76 -2.66 12.36 8.08
N ASP A 77 -2.34 13.50 8.69
CA ASP A 77 -3.09 14.04 9.83
C ASP A 77 -4.13 15.12 9.45
N GLY A 78 -4.34 15.37 8.15
CA GLY A 78 -5.32 16.36 7.72
C GLY A 78 -5.13 16.88 6.29
N PRO A 79 -6.06 17.74 5.83
CA PRO A 79 -6.03 18.27 4.48
C PRO A 79 -4.82 19.17 4.23
N ILE A 80 -4.29 19.11 3.01
CA ILE A 80 -3.23 20.01 2.56
C ILE A 80 -3.81 21.40 2.30
N LEU A 81 -3.34 22.40 3.06
CA LEU A 81 -3.67 23.80 2.85
C LEU A 81 -2.88 24.41 1.67
N PRO A 82 -3.37 25.49 1.03
CA PRO A 82 -2.74 26.09 -0.15
C PRO A 82 -1.24 26.44 0.01
N GLN A 83 -0.84 26.90 1.20
CA GLN A 83 0.54 27.26 1.50
C GLN A 83 1.45 26.03 1.51
N ARG A 84 0.95 24.91 2.02
CA ARG A 84 1.67 23.62 2.04
C ARG A 84 1.72 23.00 0.66
N GLU A 85 0.67 23.13 -0.13
CA GLU A 85 0.70 22.78 -1.55
C GLU A 85 1.76 23.58 -2.30
N ALA A 86 1.92 24.88 -2.03
CA ALA A 86 2.97 25.69 -2.64
C ALA A 86 4.37 25.19 -2.26
N VAL A 87 4.58 24.74 -1.02
CA VAL A 87 5.84 24.11 -0.59
C VAL A 87 6.09 22.79 -1.31
N ILE A 88 5.07 21.92 -1.39
CA ILE A 88 5.18 20.66 -2.13
C ILE A 88 5.54 20.95 -3.60
N ARG A 89 4.88 21.93 -4.23
CA ARG A 89 5.18 22.35 -5.60
C ARG A 89 6.60 22.86 -5.76
N ALA A 90 7.08 23.70 -4.84
CA ALA A 90 8.44 24.22 -4.85
C ALA A 90 9.46 23.08 -4.76
N VAL A 91 9.25 22.15 -3.83
CA VAL A 91 10.11 20.98 -3.63
C VAL A 91 10.13 20.10 -4.89
N ILE A 92 8.98 19.83 -5.51
CA ILE A 92 8.93 19.03 -6.76
C ILE A 92 9.55 19.76 -7.95
N SER A 93 9.49 21.10 -8.00
CA SER A 93 10.10 21.87 -9.09
C SER A 93 11.63 21.82 -9.12
N GLU A 94 12.26 21.33 -8.05
CA GLU A 94 13.72 21.11 -8.03
C GLU A 94 14.14 19.88 -8.85
N ILE A 95 13.23 18.94 -9.06
CA ILE A 95 13.51 17.66 -9.74
C ILE A 95 12.77 17.52 -11.09
N ALA A 96 12.03 18.55 -11.50
CA ALA A 96 11.19 18.50 -12.71
C ALA A 96 10.96 19.88 -13.31
N ASP A 97 10.72 19.94 -14.62
CA ASP A 97 10.27 21.17 -15.26
C ASP A 97 8.88 21.62 -14.76
N LYS A 98 8.51 22.86 -15.08
CA LYS A 98 7.25 23.47 -14.62
C LYS A 98 6.02 22.64 -15.01
N LYS A 99 5.95 22.17 -16.25
CA LYS A 99 4.78 21.41 -16.75
C LYS A 99 4.67 20.09 -15.99
N LYS A 100 5.78 19.36 -15.88
CA LYS A 100 5.82 18.08 -15.16
C LYS A 100 5.53 18.25 -13.67
N THR A 101 6.03 19.32 -13.06
CA THR A 101 5.74 19.68 -11.67
C THR A 101 4.24 19.88 -11.46
N ASP A 102 3.60 20.67 -12.32
CA ASP A 102 2.18 20.96 -12.21
C ASP A 102 1.33 19.68 -12.32
N GLU A 103 1.63 18.84 -13.31
CA GLU A 103 0.99 17.53 -13.51
C GLU A 103 1.22 16.60 -12.31
N ALA A 104 2.45 16.49 -11.83
CA ALA A 104 2.82 15.61 -10.73
C ALA A 104 2.13 16.02 -9.42
N VAL A 105 2.08 17.32 -9.10
CA VAL A 105 1.42 17.82 -7.88
C VAL A 105 -0.10 17.64 -7.96
N ILE A 106 -0.72 17.88 -9.13
CA ILE A 106 -2.16 17.66 -9.32
C ILE A 106 -2.50 16.18 -9.13
N TYR A 107 -1.73 15.30 -9.78
CA TYR A 107 -1.94 13.86 -9.66
C TYR A 107 -1.71 13.38 -8.22
N ALA A 108 -0.63 13.83 -7.59
CA ALA A 108 -0.27 13.48 -6.22
C ALA A 108 -1.38 13.82 -5.22
N LYS A 109 -1.98 15.01 -5.33
CA LYS A 109 -3.11 15.41 -4.49
C LYS A 109 -4.31 14.51 -4.69
N TRP A 110 -4.66 14.20 -5.93
CA TRP A 110 -5.77 13.30 -6.23
C TRP A 110 -5.51 11.89 -5.72
N ALA A 111 -4.33 11.33 -5.98
CA ALA A 111 -3.93 9.98 -5.57
C ALA A 111 -3.85 9.85 -4.04
N ALA A 112 -3.27 10.83 -3.35
CA ALA A 112 -3.20 10.86 -1.89
C ALA A 112 -4.61 10.88 -1.26
N ALA A 113 -5.57 11.60 -1.86
CA ALA A 113 -6.96 11.61 -1.39
C ALA A 113 -7.69 10.27 -1.58
N GLN A 114 -7.17 9.34 -2.40
CA GLN A 114 -7.72 7.98 -2.55
C GLN A 114 -7.16 6.98 -1.53
N VAL A 115 -6.12 7.34 -0.78
CA VAL A 115 -5.41 6.42 0.12
C VAL A 115 -5.44 6.94 1.55
N ASP A 116 -6.18 6.25 2.42
CA ASP A 116 -6.38 6.63 3.82
C ASP A 116 -5.11 6.42 4.72
N ASP A 117 -4.05 5.78 4.22
CA ASP A 117 -2.88 5.37 5.02
C ASP A 117 -1.57 5.56 4.24
N ALA A 118 -0.72 6.48 4.73
CA ALA A 118 0.58 6.78 4.15
C ALA A 118 1.51 5.56 4.11
N THR A 119 1.35 4.59 5.03
CA THR A 119 2.09 3.32 5.03
C THR A 119 1.90 2.55 3.73
N VAL A 120 0.67 2.54 3.19
CA VAL A 120 0.36 1.83 1.94
C VAL A 120 1.08 2.49 0.77
N VAL A 121 1.14 3.82 0.75
CA VAL A 121 1.84 4.60 -0.27
C VAL A 121 3.35 4.36 -0.19
N ILE A 122 3.92 4.40 1.01
CA ILE A 122 5.34 4.06 1.26
C ILE A 122 5.64 2.64 0.78
N ASP A 123 4.85 1.66 1.18
CA ASP A 123 5.06 0.26 0.81
C ASP A 123 5.00 0.02 -0.70
N LYS A 124 4.21 0.82 -1.42
CA LYS A 124 4.02 0.68 -2.86
C LYS A 124 5.05 1.46 -3.68
N LEU A 125 5.31 2.71 -3.33
CA LEU A 125 6.11 3.63 -4.13
C LEU A 125 7.59 3.66 -3.75
N ALA A 126 7.94 3.42 -2.47
CA ALA A 126 9.35 3.45 -2.07
C ALA A 126 10.20 2.36 -2.73
N PRO A 127 9.75 1.10 -2.93
CA PRO A 127 10.50 0.11 -3.72
C PRO A 127 10.69 0.53 -5.18
N PHE A 128 9.63 1.08 -5.80
CA PHE A 128 9.68 1.61 -7.16
C PHE A 128 10.70 2.76 -7.30
N LEU A 129 10.72 3.68 -6.34
CA LEU A 129 11.68 4.78 -6.28
C LEU A 129 13.10 4.26 -6.02
N ARG A 130 13.28 3.27 -5.14
CA ARG A 130 14.57 2.64 -4.89
C ARG A 130 15.18 2.04 -6.15
N GLU A 131 14.37 1.41 -7.00
CA GLU A 131 14.87 0.81 -8.25
C GLU A 131 15.29 1.84 -9.30
N ARG A 132 14.76 3.07 -9.22
CA ARG A 132 14.96 4.13 -10.22
C ARG A 132 15.94 5.22 -9.80
N LEU A 133 16.09 5.44 -8.50
CA LEU A 133 16.92 6.48 -7.92
C LEU A 133 18.25 5.92 -7.44
N ASP A 134 19.31 6.71 -7.56
CA ASP A 134 20.59 6.44 -6.92
C ASP A 134 20.56 6.77 -5.41
N VAL A 135 21.67 6.53 -4.71
CA VAL A 135 21.75 6.74 -3.25
C VAL A 135 21.65 8.22 -2.87
N ALA A 136 22.20 9.13 -3.67
CA ALA A 136 22.12 10.57 -3.41
C ALA A 136 20.67 11.06 -3.60
N GLU A 137 20.04 10.68 -4.71
CA GLU A 137 18.66 11.03 -5.02
C GLU A 137 17.65 10.49 -3.98
N ARG A 138 17.90 9.30 -3.41
CA ARG A 138 17.08 8.77 -2.30
C ARG A 138 17.24 9.59 -1.02
N ASN A 139 18.44 10.10 -0.75
CA ASN A 139 18.66 11.01 0.38
C ASN A 139 17.99 12.35 0.14
N ASP A 140 18.07 12.87 -1.09
CA ASP A 140 17.39 14.11 -1.49
C ASP A 140 15.88 13.96 -1.33
N LEU A 141 15.29 12.83 -1.74
CA LEU A 141 13.87 12.54 -1.50
C LEU A 141 13.48 12.59 -0.02
N LEU A 142 14.33 12.06 0.88
CA LEU A 142 14.08 12.17 2.33
C LEU A 142 14.13 13.62 2.81
N GLN A 143 15.06 14.42 2.29
CA GLN A 143 15.13 15.85 2.59
C GLN A 143 13.92 16.61 2.04
N MET A 144 13.44 16.25 0.84
CA MET A 144 12.23 16.80 0.22
C MET A 144 10.99 16.54 1.09
N VAL A 145 10.84 15.32 1.60
CA VAL A 145 9.76 14.97 2.56
C VAL A 145 9.83 15.84 3.81
N ASN A 146 11.01 16.00 4.40
CA ASN A 146 11.20 16.83 5.59
C ASN A 146 10.91 18.32 5.31
N ARG A 147 11.35 18.86 4.18
CA ARG A 147 11.08 20.24 3.78
C ARG A 147 9.58 20.47 3.56
N ALA A 148 8.90 19.54 2.92
CA ALA A 148 7.45 19.59 2.74
C ALA A 148 6.70 19.55 4.07
N ALA A 149 7.15 18.77 5.06
CA ALA A 149 6.55 18.73 6.39
C ALA A 149 6.80 20.01 7.20
N GLN A 150 7.99 20.59 7.10
CA GLN A 150 8.39 21.81 7.82
C GLN A 150 7.80 23.10 7.24
N GLY A 151 7.50 23.13 5.94
CA GLY A 151 6.90 24.28 5.28
C GLY A 151 5.37 24.38 5.44
N GLY A 152 4.82 25.55 5.13
CA GLY A 152 3.40 25.88 5.28
C GLY A 152 3.12 26.71 6.55
N GLU A 153 1.84 26.85 6.93
CA GLU A 153 1.45 27.68 8.08
C GLU A 153 1.91 27.12 9.44
N LYS A 154 1.88 25.79 9.58
CA LYS A 154 2.33 25.07 10.77
C LYS A 154 3.21 23.91 10.35
N ARG A 155 4.31 23.67 11.07
CA ARG A 155 5.10 22.44 10.92
C ARG A 155 4.23 21.23 11.24
N ILE A 156 4.35 20.17 10.43
CA ILE A 156 3.81 18.85 10.74
C ILE A 156 4.97 17.98 11.21
N GLU A 157 4.75 17.27 12.31
CA GLU A 157 5.66 16.22 12.77
C GLU A 157 5.32 14.93 12.03
N ILE A 158 6.26 14.44 11.22
CA ILE A 158 6.11 13.12 10.60
C ILE A 158 6.40 12.09 11.67
N SER A 159 5.53 11.10 11.82
CA SER A 159 5.78 9.97 12.72
C SER A 159 7.14 9.32 12.44
N ASP A 160 7.94 9.12 13.48
CA ASP A 160 9.25 8.43 13.38
C ASP A 160 9.13 7.06 12.71
N GLN A 161 8.02 6.35 12.95
CA GLN A 161 7.74 5.06 12.32
C GLN A 161 7.60 5.18 10.80
N ARG A 162 7.02 6.28 10.29
CA ARG A 162 6.88 6.54 8.84
C ARG A 162 8.23 6.82 8.21
N ILE A 163 9.04 7.66 8.85
CA ILE A 163 10.40 7.97 8.37
C ILE A 163 11.27 6.70 8.38
N LEU A 164 11.26 5.92 9.46
CA LEU A 164 12.01 4.66 9.55
C LEU A 164 11.57 3.69 8.45
N ARG A 165 10.27 3.50 8.26
CA ARG A 165 9.75 2.61 7.21
C ARG A 165 10.15 3.10 5.81
N LEU A 166 10.03 4.39 5.54
CA LEU A 166 10.46 4.98 4.28
C LEU A 166 11.95 4.72 4.03
N ARG A 167 12.80 4.95 5.05
CA ARG A 167 14.24 4.66 4.96
C ARG A 167 14.52 3.19 4.65
N GLN A 168 13.87 2.27 5.37
CA GLN A 168 14.00 0.83 5.13
C GLN A 168 13.60 0.45 3.70
N LYS A 169 12.47 0.99 3.20
CA LYS A 169 11.97 0.68 1.86
C LYS A 169 12.82 1.29 0.74
N LEU A 170 13.44 2.46 0.98
CA LEU A 170 14.44 3.05 0.09
C LEU A 170 15.78 2.31 0.12
N GLY A 171 15.96 1.36 1.05
CA GLY A 171 17.15 0.50 1.12
C GLY A 171 18.32 1.11 1.89
N PHE A 172 18.05 2.06 2.79
CA PHE A 172 19.04 2.52 3.75
C PHE A 172 19.25 1.48 4.86
N GLU A 173 20.47 1.39 5.38
CA GLU A 173 20.72 0.70 6.64
C GLU A 173 20.03 1.48 7.77
N VAL A 174 19.25 0.76 8.59
CA VAL A 174 18.50 1.33 9.70
C VAL A 174 18.93 0.56 10.93
N ASN A 175 19.74 1.21 11.77
CA ASN A 175 20.23 0.69 13.05
C ASN A 175 19.22 0.98 14.17
#